data_AF-A0A7Y3IWM5-F1
#
_entry.id   AF-A0A7Y3IWM5-F1
#
_cell.length_a   1.000
_cell.length_b   1.000
_cell.length_c   1.000
_cell.angle_alpha   90.00
_cell.angle_beta   90.00
_cell.angle_gamma   90.00
#
_symmetry.space_group_name_H-M   'P 1'
#
loop_
_entity.id
_entity.type
_entity.pdbx_description
1 polymer ?
#
loop_
_entity_poly.entity_id
_entity_poly.type
_entity_poly.pdbx_seq_one_letter_code
_entity_poly.pdbx_strand_id
1 'polypeptide(L)'
;MLDRFLRPRWDSPRAQVRCQALLRLAEGDPLVDRMATEDSEPLVRREAVARILDMSLLLDRAKRDLDAGVRDAAWDRFIVRLESPLTGEDDLPYRLQRLSEVGLATILTRIIKSQVDLRIRQAAVTCLQDEMHLEEIALHSSIASLRLAAAERIHSEALLRILAQESRNHDKTVYRIARDKLDVYEKQRREAAQQQHLIDELRAQIIQHAAASVQPLYLPRAEYLEQRWRELHLDDESVQIALQTIKIRCQEIGKHEQAHKFWSTLDKQFQNYLQDPPDMDNLPLWMNAMLGIQDEIQKLPALDGNLEIQRQQRLEHLLQMEAWWQQWQVIHARLAVQDSPAERLQAYGELRHQLRQAPLNTSHALLQLEAMTPAPEPVHVDLRAGEALPEQTKKPTKQKNKK
;
A
#
# COMPACT_ATOMS: atom_id res chain seq x y z
N MET A 1 77.32 25.40 58.58
CA MET A 1 76.27 24.53 58.01
C MET A 1 74.90 25.17 58.21
N LEU A 2 74.56 26.25 57.47
CA LEU A 2 73.30 26.98 57.64
C LEU A 2 72.55 27.22 56.31
N ASP A 3 72.83 26.45 55.26
CA ASP A 3 72.15 26.59 53.95
C ASP A 3 70.99 25.61 53.74
N ARG A 4 70.52 24.91 54.78
CA ARG A 4 69.58 23.79 54.64
C ARG A 4 68.15 24.04 55.13
N PHE A 5 67.77 25.28 55.49
CA PHE A 5 66.45 25.57 56.08
C PHE A 5 65.65 26.72 55.47
N LEU A 6 66.07 27.31 54.34
CA LEU A 6 65.22 28.23 53.61
C LEU A 6 64.45 27.45 52.54
N ARG A 7 63.23 27.02 52.87
CA ARG A 7 62.30 26.54 51.83
C ARG A 7 62.17 27.61 50.76
N PRO A 8 62.28 27.25 49.48
CA PRO A 8 62.13 28.22 48.42
C PRO A 8 60.72 28.81 48.48
N ARG A 9 60.55 30.07 48.03
CA ARG A 9 59.27 30.80 48.19
C ARG A 9 58.07 30.10 47.55
N TRP A 10 58.32 29.28 46.52
CA TRP A 10 57.30 28.47 45.86
C TRP A 10 56.79 27.29 46.70
N ASP A 11 57.53 26.85 47.74
CA ASP A 11 57.15 25.78 48.68
C ASP A 11 56.67 26.35 50.04
N SER A 12 56.20 27.61 50.04
CA SER A 12 55.67 28.24 51.24
C SER A 12 54.29 27.68 51.60
N PRO A 13 53.96 27.50 52.89
CA PRO A 13 52.60 27.12 53.30
C PRO A 13 51.56 28.21 52.96
N ARG A 14 51.98 29.47 52.77
CA ARG A 14 51.08 30.60 52.44
C ARG A 14 50.93 30.74 50.93
N ALA A 15 49.71 30.57 50.44
CA ALA A 15 49.37 30.69 49.01
C ALA A 15 49.85 32.02 48.39
N GLN A 16 49.70 33.14 49.09
CA GLN A 16 50.10 34.45 48.59
C GLN A 16 51.62 34.55 48.35
N VAL A 17 52.42 33.86 49.17
CA VAL A 17 53.89 33.81 49.00
C VAL A 17 54.26 32.98 47.78
N ARG A 18 53.51 31.90 47.51
CA ARG A 18 53.66 31.08 46.30
C ARG A 18 53.29 31.87 45.03
N CYS A 19 52.20 32.63 45.05
CA CYS A 19 51.86 33.55 43.94
C CYS A 19 52.94 34.60 43.68
N GLN A 20 53.50 35.21 44.73
CA GLN A 20 54.62 36.14 44.56
C GLN A 20 55.88 35.46 43.99
N ALA A 21 56.07 34.17 44.26
CA ALA A 21 57.16 33.40 43.67
C ALA A 21 56.94 33.20 42.16
N LEU A 22 55.72 32.85 41.74
CA LEU A 22 55.36 32.68 40.32
C LEU A 22 55.67 33.93 39.48
N LEU A 23 55.42 35.13 40.01
CA LEU A 23 55.70 36.39 39.31
C LEU A 23 57.19 36.61 39.00
N ARG A 24 58.09 35.95 39.73
CA ARG A 24 59.54 36.08 39.56
C ARG A 24 60.14 35.03 38.63
N LEU A 25 59.36 34.04 38.24
CA LEU A 25 59.81 33.00 37.30
C LEU A 25 59.95 33.59 35.91
N ALA A 26 60.78 32.95 35.09
CA ALA A 26 60.84 33.25 33.66
C ALA A 26 59.53 32.79 32.97
N GLU A 27 59.29 33.28 31.76
CA GLU A 27 58.26 32.71 30.90
C GLU A 27 58.71 31.32 30.43
N GLY A 28 57.81 30.33 30.43
CA GLY A 28 58.14 28.95 30.11
C GLY A 28 58.93 28.18 31.19
N ASP A 29 59.04 28.71 32.41
CA ASP A 29 59.64 27.98 33.53
C ASP A 29 58.79 26.73 33.87
N PRO A 30 59.36 25.50 33.87
CA PRO A 30 58.60 24.26 34.14
C PRO A 30 57.91 24.24 35.51
N LEU A 31 58.36 25.06 36.46
CA LEU A 31 57.70 25.21 37.75
C LEU A 31 56.31 25.85 37.62
N VAL A 32 56.08 26.69 36.61
CA VAL A 32 54.75 27.27 36.32
C VAL A 32 53.76 26.15 36.00
N ASP A 33 54.12 25.26 35.08
CA ASP A 33 53.25 24.15 34.65
C ASP A 33 52.95 23.18 35.81
N ARG A 34 53.97 22.90 36.63
CA ARG A 34 53.82 22.11 37.86
C ARG A 34 52.84 22.77 38.82
N MET A 35 53.03 24.05 39.14
CA MET A 35 52.18 24.77 40.08
C MET A 35 50.74 24.93 39.55
N ALA A 36 50.55 25.06 38.24
CA ALA A 36 49.24 25.09 37.62
C ALA A 36 48.48 23.75 37.71
N THR A 37 49.22 22.63 37.82
CA THR A 37 48.63 21.28 37.80
C THR A 37 48.48 20.69 39.19
N GLU A 38 49.44 20.94 40.09
CA GLU A 38 49.60 20.21 41.35
C GLU A 38 49.33 21.05 42.61
N ASP A 39 49.31 22.39 42.52
CA ASP A 39 49.12 23.21 43.72
C ASP A 39 47.71 23.01 44.31
N SER A 40 47.65 22.79 45.62
CA SER A 40 46.39 22.53 46.33
C SER A 40 45.47 23.74 46.35
N GLU A 41 46.01 24.96 46.28
CA GLU A 41 45.24 26.20 46.35
C GLU A 41 44.83 26.69 44.96
N PRO A 42 43.51 26.84 44.67
CA PRO A 42 43.03 27.34 43.38
C PRO A 42 43.59 28.71 42.99
N LEU A 43 43.80 29.61 43.96
CA LEU A 43 44.38 30.92 43.71
C LEU A 43 45.81 30.82 43.14
N VAL A 44 46.62 29.86 43.61
CA VAL A 44 47.97 29.66 43.09
C VAL A 44 47.92 29.03 41.70
N ARG A 45 47.05 28.03 41.48
CA ARG A 45 46.85 27.43 40.16
C ARG A 45 46.41 28.46 39.12
N ARG A 46 45.49 29.36 39.48
CA ARG A 46 45.02 30.45 38.61
C ARG A 46 46.15 31.39 38.18
N GLU A 47 46.99 31.82 39.13
CA GLU A 47 48.14 32.67 38.83
C GLU A 47 49.20 31.96 37.97
N ALA A 48 49.38 30.65 38.18
CA ALA A 48 50.27 29.84 37.34
C ALA A 48 49.70 29.70 35.92
N VAL A 49 48.41 29.39 35.79
CA VAL A 49 47.70 29.28 34.51
C VAL A 49 47.85 30.53 33.65
N ALA A 50 47.80 31.72 34.24
CA ALA A 50 47.96 32.98 33.51
C ALA A 50 49.32 33.13 32.78
N ARG A 51 50.29 32.26 33.10
CA ARG A 51 51.66 32.28 32.58
C ARG A 51 52.01 31.08 31.69
N ILE A 52 51.12 30.09 31.57
CA ILE A 52 51.37 28.89 30.75
C ILE A 52 51.53 29.27 29.27
N LEU A 53 52.46 28.60 28.60
CA LEU A 53 52.67 28.70 27.15
C LEU A 53 52.02 27.57 26.37
N ASP A 54 52.03 26.35 26.93
CA ASP A 54 51.49 25.15 26.30
C ASP A 54 49.96 25.20 26.20
N MET A 55 49.47 25.31 24.96
CA MET A 55 48.06 25.30 24.61
C MET A 55 47.34 24.00 25.00
N SER A 56 48.05 22.87 25.01
CA SER A 56 47.49 21.58 25.40
C SER A 56 47.21 21.54 26.90
N LEU A 57 48.16 22.02 27.71
CA LEU A 57 47.97 22.16 29.15
C LEU A 57 46.86 23.17 29.47
N LEU A 58 46.78 24.30 28.74
CA LEU A 58 45.69 25.26 28.90
C LEU A 58 44.32 24.63 28.63
N LEU A 59 44.16 23.86 27.56
CA LEU A 59 42.92 23.15 27.26
C LEU A 59 42.56 22.13 28.33
N ASP A 60 43.55 21.41 28.85
CA ASP A 60 43.36 20.45 29.93
C ASP A 60 42.86 21.15 31.20
N ARG A 61 43.52 22.23 31.64
CA ARG A 61 43.11 23.02 32.80
C ARG A 61 41.72 23.64 32.60
N ALA A 62 41.45 24.21 31.43
CA ALA A 62 40.18 24.86 31.13
C ALA A 62 38.98 23.90 31.16
N LYS A 63 39.20 22.62 30.80
CA LYS A 63 38.15 21.60 30.78
C LYS A 63 38.01 20.83 32.09
N ARG A 64 39.11 20.65 32.84
CA ARG A 64 39.17 19.62 33.89
C ARG A 64 39.56 20.15 35.28
N ASP A 65 40.03 21.39 35.42
CA ASP A 65 40.31 21.91 36.78
C ASP A 65 39.03 21.93 37.62
N LEU A 66 39.14 21.58 38.90
CA LEU A 66 38.02 21.51 39.82
C LEU A 66 37.44 22.90 40.12
N ASP A 67 38.28 23.93 40.12
CA ASP A 67 37.88 25.30 40.41
C ASP A 67 37.43 26.05 39.16
N ALA A 68 36.28 26.71 39.23
CA ALA A 68 35.72 27.47 38.09
C ALA A 68 36.59 28.68 37.70
N GLY A 69 37.17 29.37 38.68
CA GLY A 69 38.04 30.52 38.41
C GLY A 69 39.35 30.13 37.73
N VAL A 70 39.88 28.94 38.02
CA VAL A 70 41.03 28.37 37.29
C VAL A 70 40.64 28.01 35.85
N ARG A 71 39.46 27.40 35.65
CA ARG A 71 38.96 27.08 34.29
C ARG A 71 38.77 28.33 33.43
N ASP A 72 38.18 29.38 33.99
CA ASP A 72 37.96 30.65 33.29
C ASP A 72 39.30 31.32 32.94
N ALA A 73 40.25 31.36 33.90
CA ALA A 73 41.59 31.88 33.65
C ALA A 73 42.35 31.09 32.58
N ALA A 74 42.14 29.77 32.50
CA ALA A 74 42.73 28.94 31.46
C ALA A 74 42.16 29.24 30.08
N TRP A 75 40.84 29.47 29.97
CA TRP A 75 40.22 29.93 28.72
C TRP A 75 40.71 31.32 28.30
N ASP A 76 40.82 32.25 29.25
CA ASP A 76 41.33 33.59 28.98
C ASP A 76 42.77 33.53 28.46
N ARG A 77 43.64 32.75 29.12
CA ARG A 77 45.01 32.56 28.67
C ARG A 77 45.07 31.86 27.31
N PHE A 78 44.23 30.87 27.05
CA PHE A 78 44.15 30.20 25.74
C PHE A 78 43.84 31.20 24.62
N ILE A 79 42.89 32.13 24.83
CA ILE A 79 42.57 33.18 23.86
C ILE A 79 43.76 34.12 23.66
N VAL A 80 44.41 34.57 24.74
CA VAL A 80 45.63 35.40 24.65
C VAL A 80 46.73 34.72 23.83
N ARG A 81 46.87 33.39 23.97
CA ARG A 81 47.83 32.61 23.17
C ARG A 81 47.44 32.54 21.69
N LEU A 82 46.15 32.48 21.36
CA LEU A 82 45.67 32.60 19.99
C LEU A 82 45.93 33.99 19.38
N GLU A 83 45.98 35.05 20.18
CA GLU A 83 46.25 36.43 19.74
C GLU A 83 47.74 36.72 19.55
N SER A 84 48.60 35.93 20.20
CA SER A 84 50.05 36.11 20.13
C SER A 84 50.58 35.93 18.69
N PRO A 85 51.68 36.59 18.27
CA PRO A 85 52.26 36.39 16.95
C PRO A 85 52.50 34.91 16.61
N LEU A 86 52.24 34.51 15.37
CA LEU A 86 52.50 33.17 14.86
C LEU A 86 54.02 33.00 14.71
N THR A 87 54.66 32.33 15.67
CA THR A 87 56.12 32.16 15.72
C THR A 87 56.46 30.76 16.23
N GLY A 88 57.59 30.20 15.76
CA GLY A 88 58.12 28.94 16.26
C GLY A 88 57.14 27.76 16.12
N GLU A 89 57.02 26.98 17.19
CA GLU A 89 56.21 25.76 17.28
C GLU A 89 54.69 26.03 17.43
N ASP A 90 54.30 27.28 17.68
CA ASP A 90 52.89 27.71 17.78
C ASP A 90 52.36 28.30 16.46
N ASP A 91 52.57 27.58 15.38
CA ASP A 91 52.12 27.97 14.05
C ASP A 91 50.59 27.88 13.89
N LEU A 92 50.10 28.35 12.75
CA LEU A 92 48.67 28.37 12.48
C LEU A 92 48.06 26.94 12.47
N PRO A 93 48.63 25.94 11.77
CA PRO A 93 48.17 24.54 11.85
C PRO A 93 48.01 24.04 13.29
N TYR A 94 49.01 24.23 14.15
CA TYR A 94 48.93 23.82 15.54
C TYR A 94 47.77 24.49 16.28
N ARG A 95 47.61 25.80 16.12
CA ARG A 95 46.50 26.54 16.76
C ARG A 95 45.13 26.12 16.25
N LEU A 96 44.99 25.84 14.95
CA LEU A 96 43.73 25.34 14.38
C LEU A 96 43.39 23.94 14.93
N GLN A 97 44.40 23.08 15.12
CA GLN A 97 44.21 21.79 15.75
C GLN A 97 43.74 21.96 17.21
N ARG A 98 44.40 22.80 18.01
CA ARG A 98 43.98 23.07 19.40
C ARG A 98 42.58 23.70 19.46
N LEU A 99 42.25 24.62 18.55
CA LEU A 99 40.93 25.25 18.46
C LEU A 99 39.81 24.24 18.23
N SER A 100 40.05 23.21 17.41
CA SER A 100 39.05 22.16 17.13
C SER A 100 38.61 21.39 18.39
N GLU A 101 39.44 21.41 19.44
CA GLU A 101 39.14 20.74 20.70
C GLU A 101 38.29 21.59 21.65
N VAL A 102 38.06 22.88 21.40
CA VAL A 102 37.40 23.79 22.37
C VAL A 102 35.98 23.32 22.71
N GLY A 103 35.16 22.99 21.70
CA GLY A 103 33.83 22.40 21.86
C GLY A 103 32.75 23.25 22.56
N LEU A 104 33.13 24.33 23.24
CA LEU A 104 32.22 25.17 24.01
C LEU A 104 31.81 26.43 23.23
N ALA A 105 30.50 26.54 22.94
CA ALA A 105 29.94 27.61 22.11
C ALA A 105 30.25 29.03 22.62
N THR A 106 30.22 29.24 23.94
CA THR A 106 30.53 30.54 24.55
C THR A 106 31.98 30.95 24.31
N ILE A 107 32.93 30.02 24.43
CA ILE A 107 34.36 30.28 24.19
C ILE A 107 34.64 30.49 22.70
N LEU A 108 34.05 29.66 21.83
CA LEU A 108 34.15 29.86 20.38
C LEU A 108 33.61 31.24 19.97
N THR A 109 32.48 31.67 20.54
CA THR A 109 31.93 33.00 20.30
C THR A 109 32.87 34.12 20.77
N ARG A 110 33.51 33.96 21.94
CA ARG A 110 34.54 34.90 22.42
C ARG A 110 35.72 34.99 21.43
N ILE A 111 36.20 33.86 20.92
CA ILE A 111 37.28 33.80 19.91
C ILE A 111 36.84 34.48 18.60
N ILE A 112 35.60 34.27 18.17
CA ILE A 112 35.06 34.89 16.94
C ILE A 112 34.94 36.41 17.09
N LYS A 113 34.63 36.91 18.29
CA LYS A 113 34.49 38.34 18.60
C LYS A 113 35.83 39.03 18.95
N SER A 114 36.92 38.29 19.16
CA SER A 114 38.23 38.84 19.53
C SER A 114 39.05 39.34 18.33
N GLN A 115 40.28 39.81 18.59
CA GLN A 115 41.20 40.34 17.58
C GLN A 115 42.21 39.28 17.08
N VAL A 116 41.96 37.99 17.31
CA VAL A 116 42.78 36.89 16.77
C VAL A 116 42.80 36.90 15.22
N ASP A 117 43.82 36.23 14.65
CA ASP A 117 43.96 36.05 13.20
C ASP A 117 42.62 35.60 12.57
N LEU A 118 42.24 36.24 11.46
CA LEU A 118 40.95 35.99 10.80
C LEU A 118 40.73 34.52 10.44
N ARG A 119 41.80 33.78 10.11
CA ARG A 119 41.72 32.34 9.80
C ARG A 119 41.31 31.52 11.02
N ILE A 120 41.79 31.90 12.21
CA ILE A 120 41.38 31.28 13.48
C ILE A 120 39.91 31.61 13.77
N ARG A 121 39.47 32.85 13.51
CA ARG A 121 38.07 33.26 13.69
C ARG A 121 37.13 32.49 12.76
N GLN A 122 37.52 32.32 11.49
CA GLN A 122 36.76 31.52 10.53
C GLN A 122 36.69 30.04 10.92
N ALA A 123 37.80 29.48 11.40
CA ALA A 123 37.81 28.12 11.93
C ALA A 123 36.91 27.99 13.18
N ALA A 124 36.87 29.01 14.05
CA ALA A 124 35.99 29.01 15.21
C ALA A 124 34.50 29.04 14.81
N VAL A 125 34.13 29.79 13.77
CA VAL A 125 32.78 29.73 13.17
C VAL A 125 32.47 28.31 12.68
N THR A 126 33.46 27.63 12.09
CA THR A 126 33.31 26.25 11.60
C THR A 126 33.14 25.23 12.74
N CYS A 127 33.76 25.46 13.89
CA CYS A 127 33.61 24.61 15.07
C CYS A 127 32.31 24.88 15.84
N LEU A 128 31.71 26.05 15.68
CA LEU A 128 30.49 26.44 16.39
C LEU A 128 29.26 25.70 15.83
N GLN A 129 28.61 24.90 16.67
CA GLN A 129 27.43 24.10 16.30
C GLN A 129 26.11 24.76 16.68
N ASP A 130 26.15 25.71 17.63
CA ASP A 130 24.94 26.39 18.08
C ASP A 130 24.50 27.43 17.04
N GLU A 131 23.41 27.12 16.33
CA GLU A 131 22.89 27.97 15.26
C GLU A 131 22.37 29.33 15.76
N MET A 132 21.98 29.47 17.04
CA MET A 132 21.59 30.78 17.60
C MET A 132 22.80 31.72 17.68
N HIS A 133 23.95 31.20 18.10
CA HIS A 133 25.19 31.98 18.11
C HIS A 133 25.68 32.28 16.68
N LEU A 134 25.50 31.34 15.74
CA LEU A 134 25.81 31.58 14.32
C LEU A 134 24.91 32.68 13.74
N GLU A 135 23.63 32.73 14.09
CA GLU A 135 22.70 33.78 13.67
C GLU A 135 23.14 35.16 14.17
N GLU A 136 23.51 35.28 15.45
CA GLU A 136 24.06 36.53 16.00
C GLU A 136 25.31 36.98 15.21
N ILE A 137 26.22 36.05 14.89
CA ILE A 137 27.43 36.34 14.11
C ILE A 137 27.07 36.75 12.68
N ALA A 138 26.12 36.06 12.05
CA ALA A 138 25.68 36.31 10.68
C ALA A 138 25.03 37.70 10.53
N LEU A 139 24.32 38.18 11.55
CA LEU A 139 23.67 39.48 11.53
C LEU A 139 24.58 40.63 11.95
N HIS A 140 25.44 40.42 12.95
CA HIS A 140 26.10 41.52 13.66
C HIS A 140 27.62 41.57 13.51
N SER A 141 28.27 40.57 12.92
CA SER A 141 29.72 40.64 12.72
C SER A 141 30.11 41.80 11.81
N SER A 142 31.07 42.61 12.25
CA SER A 142 31.64 43.68 11.42
C SER A 142 32.43 43.16 10.23
N ILE A 143 32.82 41.88 10.23
CA ILE A 143 33.61 41.24 9.17
C ILE A 143 32.69 40.44 8.26
N ALA A 144 32.64 40.84 6.98
CA ALA A 144 31.78 40.21 5.97
C ALA A 144 32.03 38.69 5.84
N SER A 145 33.28 38.23 5.78
CA SER A 145 33.58 36.81 5.62
C SER A 145 33.11 35.96 6.80
N LEU A 146 33.05 36.51 8.02
CA LEU A 146 32.49 35.82 9.19
C LEU A 146 30.96 35.76 9.13
N ARG A 147 30.31 36.83 8.65
CA ARG A 147 28.85 36.83 8.44
C ARG A 147 28.44 35.75 7.45
N LEU A 148 29.15 35.66 6.33
CA LEU A 148 28.91 34.64 5.30
C LEU A 148 29.14 33.22 5.82
N ALA A 149 30.28 32.98 6.46
CA ALA A 149 30.60 31.66 7.02
C ALA A 149 29.56 31.21 8.06
N ALA A 150 29.01 32.13 8.85
CA ALA A 150 27.97 31.82 9.82
C ALA A 150 26.61 31.54 9.13
N ALA A 151 26.21 32.38 8.16
CA ALA A 151 24.99 32.17 7.37
C ALA A 151 24.98 30.83 6.61
N GLU A 152 26.14 30.43 6.08
CA GLU A 152 26.30 29.14 5.39
C GLU A 152 26.12 27.94 6.34
N ARG A 153 26.33 28.11 7.64
CA ARG A 153 26.20 27.03 8.64
C ARG A 153 24.83 26.93 9.31
N ILE A 154 23.93 27.88 9.08
CA ILE A 154 22.56 27.82 9.62
C ILE A 154 21.69 26.93 8.71
N HIS A 155 21.03 25.94 9.28
CA HIS A 155 20.11 25.04 8.56
C HIS A 155 18.68 25.13 9.09
N SER A 156 18.46 25.61 10.31
CA SER A 156 17.12 25.81 10.86
C SER A 156 16.28 26.74 9.98
N GLU A 157 15.15 26.23 9.47
CA GLU A 157 14.20 27.01 8.65
C GLU A 157 13.70 28.26 9.42
N ALA A 158 13.55 28.16 10.74
CA ALA A 158 13.14 29.29 11.59
C ALA A 158 14.21 30.39 11.62
N LEU A 159 15.48 30.01 11.80
CA LEU A 159 16.59 30.98 11.83
C LEU A 159 16.88 31.56 10.46
N LEU A 160 16.75 30.76 9.39
CA LEU A 160 16.89 31.26 8.02
C LEU A 160 15.83 32.32 7.68
N ARG A 161 14.60 32.20 8.20
CA ARG A 161 13.58 33.25 8.06
C ARG A 161 13.96 34.54 8.75
N ILE A 162 14.45 34.45 9.98
CA ILE A 162 14.93 35.62 10.75
C ILE A 162 16.09 36.27 9.99
N LEU A 163 17.07 35.47 9.58
CA LEU A 163 18.24 35.93 8.83
C LEU A 163 17.84 36.63 7.53
N ALA A 164 16.94 36.05 6.74
CA ALA A 164 16.43 36.66 5.50
C ALA A 164 15.67 37.97 5.78
N GLN A 165 14.91 38.04 6.87
CA GLN A 165 14.16 39.24 7.21
C GLN A 165 15.08 40.40 7.62
N GLU A 166 16.02 40.15 8.52
CA GLU A 166 16.90 41.18 9.10
C GLU A 166 18.00 41.64 8.13
N SER A 167 18.52 40.74 7.28
CA SER A 167 19.58 41.07 6.33
C SER A 167 19.10 41.70 5.02
N ARG A 168 17.79 41.69 4.72
CA ARG A 168 17.19 42.07 3.43
C ARG A 168 17.71 43.37 2.82
N ASN A 169 17.88 44.40 3.66
CA ASN A 169 18.30 45.74 3.22
C ASN A 169 19.74 46.10 3.60
N HIS A 170 20.42 45.24 4.37
CA HIS A 170 21.69 45.55 5.02
C HIS A 170 22.85 44.66 4.54
N ASP A 171 22.56 43.41 4.20
CA ASP A 171 23.54 42.46 3.65
C ASP A 171 22.88 41.56 2.61
N LYS A 172 22.97 41.96 1.34
CA LYS A 172 22.37 41.23 0.20
C LYS A 172 22.92 39.81 0.05
N THR A 173 24.15 39.55 0.47
CA THR A 173 24.79 38.24 0.29
C THR A 173 24.28 37.26 1.35
N VAL A 174 24.22 37.70 2.61
CA VAL A 174 23.59 36.93 3.70
C VAL A 174 22.11 36.67 3.40
N TYR A 175 21.39 37.70 2.93
CA TYR A 175 20.00 37.57 2.49
C TYR A 175 19.83 36.48 1.43
N ARG A 176 20.69 36.49 0.40
CA ARG A 176 20.65 35.49 -0.67
C ARG A 176 20.90 34.08 -0.15
N ILE A 177 21.91 33.88 0.70
CA ILE A 177 22.18 32.56 1.31
C ILE A 177 20.94 32.05 2.06
N ALA A 178 20.32 32.92 2.86
CA ALA A 178 19.12 32.56 3.61
C ALA A 178 17.95 32.22 2.68
N ARG A 179 17.72 33.04 1.64
CA ARG A 179 16.62 32.87 0.69
C ARG A 179 16.79 31.61 -0.16
N ASP A 180 17.99 31.35 -0.68
CA ASP A 180 18.28 30.18 -1.50
C ASP A 180 18.00 28.89 -0.72
N LYS A 181 18.40 28.83 0.56
CA LYS A 181 18.08 27.70 1.44
C LYS A 181 16.58 27.57 1.72
N LEU A 182 15.89 28.69 1.96
CA LEU A 182 14.43 28.68 2.15
C LEU A 182 13.69 28.19 0.89
N ASP A 183 14.14 28.57 -0.30
CA ASP A 183 13.56 28.12 -1.56
C ASP A 183 13.73 26.60 -1.74
N VAL A 184 14.84 26.02 -1.28
CA VAL A 184 15.01 24.55 -1.22
C VAL A 184 13.98 23.89 -0.29
N TYR A 185 13.76 24.44 0.92
CA TYR A 185 12.73 23.94 1.83
C TYR A 185 11.32 24.04 1.23
N GLU A 186 11.00 25.18 0.60
CA GLU A 186 9.72 25.39 -0.07
C GLU A 186 9.51 24.38 -1.20
N LYS A 187 10.54 24.13 -2.01
CA LYS A 187 10.50 23.15 -3.10
C LYS A 187 10.27 21.73 -2.57
N GLN A 188 11.04 21.30 -1.57
CA GLN A 188 10.89 19.97 -0.95
C GLN A 188 9.48 19.78 -0.36
N ARG A 189 8.94 20.81 0.31
CA ARG A 189 7.58 20.75 0.86
C ARG A 189 6.52 20.63 -0.24
N ARG A 190 6.69 21.34 -1.37
CA ARG A 190 5.79 21.22 -2.52
C ARG A 190 5.84 19.84 -3.15
N GLU A 191 7.04 19.28 -3.36
CA GLU A 191 7.23 17.94 -3.92
C GLU A 191 6.61 16.86 -3.02
N ALA A 192 6.85 16.93 -1.71
CA ALA A 192 6.24 16.01 -0.74
C ALA A 192 4.71 16.13 -0.71
N ALA A 193 4.16 17.35 -0.74
CA ALA A 193 2.72 17.58 -0.77
C ALA A 193 2.08 17.05 -2.07
N GLN A 194 2.76 17.21 -3.21
CA GLN A 194 2.30 16.67 -4.50
C GLN A 194 2.30 15.14 -4.49
N GLN A 195 3.37 14.51 -3.99
CA GLN A 195 3.42 13.05 -3.84
C GLN A 195 2.31 12.54 -2.92
N GLN A 196 2.10 13.19 -1.77
CA GLN A 196 1.05 12.81 -0.86
C GLN A 196 -0.34 12.95 -1.49
N HIS A 197 -0.59 14.05 -2.21
CA HIS A 197 -1.86 14.23 -2.93
C HIS A 197 -2.10 13.12 -3.95
N LEU A 198 -1.08 12.71 -4.72
CA LEU A 198 -1.20 11.61 -5.68
C LEU A 198 -1.51 10.27 -5.00
N ILE A 199 -0.92 10.01 -3.84
CA ILE A 199 -1.20 8.82 -3.02
C ILE A 199 -2.66 8.86 -2.52
N ASP A 200 -3.09 9.99 -1.96
CA ASP A 200 -4.45 10.16 -1.43
C ASP A 200 -5.50 10.05 -2.53
N GLU A 201 -5.22 10.59 -3.72
CA GLU A 201 -6.09 10.48 -4.89
C GLU A 201 -6.22 9.02 -5.35
N LEU A 202 -5.10 8.28 -5.45
CA LEU A 202 -5.12 6.87 -5.83
C LEU A 202 -5.86 6.02 -4.79
N ARG A 203 -5.63 6.28 -3.49
CA ARG A 203 -6.36 5.66 -2.39
C ARG A 203 -7.87 5.89 -2.53
N ALA A 204 -8.29 7.13 -2.75
CA ALA A 204 -9.70 7.47 -2.93
C ALA A 204 -10.30 6.74 -4.16
N GLN A 205 -9.56 6.67 -5.28
CA GLN A 205 -9.99 5.93 -6.47
C GLN A 205 -10.19 4.44 -6.18
N ILE A 206 -9.30 3.80 -5.42
CA ILE A 206 -9.42 2.38 -5.07
C ILE A 206 -10.64 2.15 -4.16
N ILE A 207 -10.81 2.95 -3.12
CA ILE A 207 -11.94 2.84 -2.19
C ILE A 207 -13.26 3.06 -2.94
N GLN A 208 -13.32 4.08 -3.80
CA GLN A 208 -14.51 4.34 -4.61
C GLN A 208 -14.81 3.19 -5.57
N HIS A 209 -13.79 2.60 -6.20
CA HIS A 209 -13.96 1.46 -7.10
C HIS A 209 -14.45 0.20 -6.38
N ALA A 210 -13.98 -0.03 -5.15
CA ALA A 210 -14.48 -1.10 -4.30
C ALA A 210 -15.96 -0.92 -3.93
N ALA A 211 -16.45 0.32 -3.83
CA ALA A 211 -17.85 0.62 -3.54
C ALA A 211 -18.75 0.64 -4.79
N ALA A 212 -18.20 1.01 -5.95
CA ALA A 212 -18.93 1.22 -7.21
C ALA A 212 -19.65 -0.04 -7.72
N SER A 213 -20.77 0.10 -8.42
CA SER A 213 -21.43 -1.04 -9.07
C SER A 213 -20.54 -1.67 -10.15
N VAL A 214 -20.75 -2.96 -10.42
CA VAL A 214 -20.07 -3.67 -11.50
C VAL A 214 -20.51 -3.08 -12.84
N GLN A 215 -19.51 -2.72 -13.66
CA GLN A 215 -19.68 -2.13 -14.99
C GLN A 215 -18.76 -2.87 -15.99
N PRO A 216 -18.96 -2.76 -17.32
CA PRO A 216 -18.19 -3.52 -18.31
C PRO A 216 -16.66 -3.35 -18.21
N LEU A 217 -16.18 -2.23 -17.69
CA LEU A 217 -14.75 -1.94 -17.51
C LEU A 217 -14.25 -2.14 -16.07
N TYR A 218 -15.01 -2.85 -15.22
CA TYR A 218 -14.65 -3.04 -13.82
C TYR A 218 -13.32 -3.79 -13.67
N LEU A 219 -13.18 -4.94 -14.33
CA LEU A 219 -11.96 -5.78 -14.31
C LEU A 219 -10.68 -5.04 -14.74
N PRO A 220 -10.58 -4.44 -15.94
CA PRO A 220 -9.36 -3.75 -16.35
C PRO A 220 -9.04 -2.54 -15.48
N ARG A 221 -10.07 -1.87 -14.93
CA ARG A 221 -9.88 -0.75 -14.01
C ARG A 221 -9.32 -1.23 -12.66
N ALA A 222 -9.81 -2.35 -12.15
CA ALA A 222 -9.31 -2.99 -10.93
C ALA A 222 -7.82 -3.36 -11.06
N GLU A 223 -7.44 -4.01 -12.15
CA GLU A 223 -6.04 -4.41 -12.42
C GLU A 223 -5.11 -3.19 -12.48
N TYR A 224 -5.52 -2.13 -13.19
CA TYR A 224 -4.76 -0.89 -13.28
C TYR A 224 -4.55 -0.24 -11.90
N LEU A 225 -5.62 -0.13 -11.10
CA LEU A 225 -5.57 0.50 -9.79
C LEU A 225 -4.70 -0.30 -8.81
N GLU A 226 -4.82 -1.63 -8.84
CA GLU A 226 -4.01 -2.52 -8.00
C GLU A 226 -2.53 -2.46 -8.38
N GLN A 227 -2.20 -2.49 -9.68
CA GLN A 227 -0.81 -2.36 -10.13
C GLN A 227 -0.19 -1.03 -9.68
N ARG A 228 -0.89 0.10 -9.90
CA ARG A 228 -0.39 1.42 -9.50
C ARG A 228 -0.19 1.53 -7.99
N TRP A 229 -1.03 0.89 -7.18
CA TRP A 229 -0.83 0.88 -5.73
C TRP A 229 0.39 0.04 -5.33
N ARG A 230 0.59 -1.13 -5.95
CA ARG A 230 1.74 -2.00 -5.68
C ARG A 230 3.07 -1.30 -5.98
N GLU A 231 3.13 -0.47 -7.02
CA GLU A 231 4.33 0.32 -7.38
C GLU A 231 4.76 1.32 -6.29
N LEU A 232 3.83 1.75 -5.41
CA LEU A 232 4.14 2.67 -4.32
C LEU A 232 4.77 1.97 -3.10
N HIS A 233 4.63 0.66 -2.97
CA HIS A 233 5.13 -0.14 -1.83
C HIS A 233 4.67 0.39 -0.45
N LEU A 234 3.46 0.93 -0.37
CA LEU A 234 2.87 1.47 0.85
C LEU A 234 1.91 0.47 1.51
N ASP A 235 1.85 0.52 2.84
CA ASP A 235 0.92 -0.25 3.65
C ASP A 235 -0.22 0.68 4.13
N ASP A 236 -1.44 0.42 3.65
CA ASP A 236 -2.65 1.14 4.04
C ASP A 236 -3.80 0.14 4.20
N GLU A 237 -4.25 -0.04 5.44
CA GLU A 237 -5.31 -0.99 5.81
C GLU A 237 -6.61 -0.74 5.03
N SER A 238 -6.99 0.52 4.84
CA SER A 238 -8.22 0.86 4.11
C SER A 238 -8.14 0.47 2.63
N VAL A 239 -6.96 0.60 2.03
CA VAL A 239 -6.72 0.18 0.65
C VAL A 239 -6.69 -1.34 0.56
N GLN A 240 -6.07 -2.04 1.52
CA GLN A 240 -6.07 -3.50 1.54
C GLN A 240 -7.48 -4.09 1.61
N ILE A 241 -8.34 -3.55 2.48
CA ILE A 241 -9.75 -3.95 2.59
C ILE A 241 -10.48 -3.70 1.26
N ALA A 242 -10.25 -2.54 0.64
CA ALA A 242 -10.85 -2.19 -0.64
C ALA A 242 -10.37 -3.13 -1.77
N LEU A 243 -9.07 -3.44 -1.85
CA LEU A 243 -8.50 -4.38 -2.83
C LEU A 243 -9.04 -5.80 -2.63
N GLN A 244 -9.21 -6.25 -1.39
CA GLN A 244 -9.84 -7.55 -1.11
C GLN A 244 -11.30 -7.58 -1.59
N THR A 245 -12.04 -6.49 -1.36
CA THR A 245 -13.42 -6.35 -1.86
C THR A 245 -13.48 -6.39 -3.38
N ILE A 246 -12.58 -5.66 -4.06
CA ILE A 246 -12.46 -5.67 -5.52
C ILE A 246 -12.17 -7.08 -6.02
N LYS A 247 -11.23 -7.80 -5.38
CA LYS A 247 -10.86 -9.17 -5.77
C LYS A 247 -12.05 -10.13 -5.70
N ILE A 248 -12.86 -10.05 -4.64
CA ILE A 248 -14.08 -10.87 -4.49
C ILE A 248 -15.04 -10.58 -5.65
N ARG A 249 -15.30 -9.30 -5.94
CA ARG A 249 -16.19 -8.90 -7.04
C ARG A 249 -15.68 -9.35 -8.40
N CYS A 250 -14.38 -9.26 -8.67
CA CYS A 250 -13.77 -9.78 -9.89
C CYS A 250 -13.99 -11.30 -10.04
N GLN A 251 -13.90 -12.06 -8.95
CA GLN A 251 -14.18 -13.51 -8.98
C GLN A 251 -15.66 -13.80 -9.26
N GLU A 252 -16.59 -13.01 -8.71
CA GLU A 252 -18.02 -13.13 -9.00
C GLU A 252 -18.30 -12.89 -10.48
N ILE A 253 -17.77 -11.80 -11.06
CA ILE A 253 -17.90 -11.50 -12.49
C ILE A 253 -17.44 -12.68 -13.35
N GLY A 254 -16.26 -13.24 -13.03
CA GLY A 254 -15.73 -14.41 -13.76
C GLY A 254 -16.64 -15.64 -13.67
N LYS A 255 -17.27 -15.88 -12.51
CA LYS A 255 -18.24 -16.98 -12.34
C LYS A 255 -19.51 -16.74 -13.17
N HIS A 256 -20.04 -15.52 -13.16
CA HIS A 256 -21.21 -15.15 -13.97
C HIS A 256 -20.94 -15.34 -15.47
N GLU A 257 -19.79 -14.85 -15.97
CA GLU A 257 -19.40 -15.04 -17.37
C GLU A 257 -19.25 -16.52 -17.76
N GLN A 258 -18.66 -17.34 -16.88
CA GLN A 258 -18.54 -18.78 -17.11
C GLN A 258 -19.91 -19.46 -17.15
N ALA A 259 -20.81 -19.10 -16.22
CA ALA A 259 -22.17 -19.62 -16.19
C ALA A 259 -22.96 -19.26 -17.45
N HIS A 260 -22.84 -18.02 -17.93
CA HIS A 260 -23.48 -17.57 -19.18
C HIS A 260 -22.97 -18.36 -20.40
N LYS A 261 -21.65 -18.57 -20.50
CA LYS A 261 -21.04 -19.37 -21.58
C LYS A 261 -21.48 -20.84 -21.52
N PHE A 262 -21.53 -21.41 -20.32
CA PHE A 262 -21.95 -22.80 -20.14
C PHE A 262 -23.44 -22.98 -20.46
N TRP A 263 -24.29 -22.08 -19.98
CA TRP A 263 -25.70 -22.00 -20.36
C TRP A 263 -25.89 -21.95 -21.88
N SER A 264 -25.19 -21.04 -22.58
CA SER A 264 -25.28 -20.93 -24.04
C SER A 264 -24.89 -22.23 -24.75
N THR A 265 -23.93 -22.97 -24.19
CA THR A 265 -23.52 -24.28 -24.72
C THR A 265 -24.60 -25.34 -24.53
N LEU A 266 -25.17 -25.44 -23.32
CA LEU A 266 -26.24 -26.39 -23.01
C LEU A 266 -27.51 -26.11 -23.81
N ASP A 267 -27.91 -24.84 -23.91
CA ASP A 267 -29.08 -24.46 -24.71
C ASP A 267 -28.88 -24.80 -26.19
N LYS A 268 -27.68 -24.57 -26.74
CA LYS A 268 -27.34 -24.98 -28.10
C LYS A 268 -27.36 -26.50 -28.28
N GLN A 269 -26.83 -27.27 -27.33
CA GLN A 269 -26.88 -28.74 -27.36
C GLN A 269 -28.32 -29.24 -27.36
N PHE A 270 -29.17 -28.71 -26.48
CA PHE A 270 -30.59 -29.01 -26.44
C PHE A 270 -31.26 -28.73 -27.79
N GLN A 271 -31.02 -27.55 -28.39
CA GLN A 271 -31.57 -27.20 -29.70
C GLN A 271 -31.13 -28.15 -30.81
N ASN A 272 -29.87 -28.59 -30.80
CA ASN A 272 -29.38 -29.57 -31.77
C ASN A 272 -30.12 -30.91 -31.65
N TYR A 273 -30.35 -31.39 -30.43
CA TYR A 273 -31.10 -32.63 -30.21
C TYR A 273 -32.57 -32.54 -30.66
N LEU A 274 -33.16 -31.34 -30.68
CA LEU A 274 -34.52 -31.15 -31.22
C LEU A 274 -34.57 -31.15 -32.75
N GLN A 275 -33.46 -30.88 -33.44
CA GLN A 275 -33.43 -30.85 -34.91
C GLN A 275 -33.46 -32.25 -35.52
N ASP A 276 -32.94 -33.25 -34.82
CA ASP A 276 -32.86 -34.63 -35.29
C ASP A 276 -33.59 -35.58 -34.30
N PRO A 277 -34.92 -35.75 -34.45
CA PRO A 277 -35.72 -36.54 -33.52
C PRO A 277 -35.37 -38.03 -33.61
N PRO A 278 -35.20 -38.75 -32.48
CA PRO A 278 -34.76 -40.14 -32.49
C PRO A 278 -35.86 -41.08 -33.01
N ASP A 279 -35.42 -42.22 -33.53
CA ASP A 279 -36.28 -43.39 -33.75
C ASP A 279 -36.62 -44.09 -32.41
N MET A 280 -37.46 -45.11 -32.43
CA MET A 280 -37.86 -45.82 -31.20
C MET A 280 -36.67 -46.47 -30.49
N ASP A 281 -35.70 -46.97 -31.26
CA ASP A 281 -34.54 -47.72 -30.73
C ASP A 281 -33.54 -46.79 -30.03
N ASN A 282 -33.36 -45.57 -30.53
CA ASN A 282 -32.46 -44.56 -29.96
C ASN A 282 -33.13 -43.61 -28.96
N LEU A 283 -34.46 -43.67 -28.81
CA LEU A 283 -35.22 -42.83 -27.86
C LEU A 283 -34.67 -42.88 -26.41
N PRO A 284 -34.24 -44.04 -25.84
CA PRO A 284 -33.64 -44.07 -24.51
C PRO A 284 -32.30 -43.33 -24.41
N LEU A 285 -31.44 -43.46 -25.42
CA LEU A 285 -30.14 -42.78 -25.47
C LEU A 285 -30.33 -41.27 -25.57
N TRP A 286 -31.26 -40.85 -26.44
CA TRP A 286 -31.61 -39.44 -26.60
C TRP A 286 -32.18 -38.85 -25.30
N MET A 287 -33.07 -39.58 -24.61
CA MET A 287 -33.63 -39.09 -23.36
C MET A 287 -32.59 -39.01 -22.24
N ASN A 288 -31.68 -39.98 -22.13
CA ASN A 288 -30.57 -39.89 -21.18
C ASN A 288 -29.70 -38.65 -21.41
N ALA A 289 -29.48 -38.25 -22.68
CA ALA A 289 -28.78 -37.01 -22.99
C ALA A 289 -29.57 -35.77 -22.54
N MET A 290 -30.90 -35.76 -22.71
CA MET A 290 -31.77 -34.67 -22.23
C MET A 290 -31.79 -34.56 -20.70
N LEU A 291 -31.87 -35.68 -20.00
CA LEU A 291 -31.78 -35.72 -18.54
C LEU A 291 -30.41 -35.24 -18.05
N GLY A 292 -29.34 -35.56 -18.78
CA GLY A 292 -27.99 -35.03 -18.51
C GLY A 292 -27.93 -33.51 -18.65
N ILE A 293 -28.51 -32.96 -19.73
CA ILE A 293 -28.60 -31.50 -19.92
C ILE A 293 -29.43 -30.85 -18.79
N GLN A 294 -30.54 -31.48 -18.39
CA GLN A 294 -31.38 -31.01 -17.29
C GLN A 294 -30.60 -30.94 -15.97
N ASP A 295 -29.87 -32.00 -15.61
CA ASP A 295 -29.06 -32.06 -14.38
C ASP A 295 -27.98 -30.97 -14.37
N GLU A 296 -27.30 -30.75 -15.50
CA GLU A 296 -26.32 -29.66 -15.63
C GLU A 296 -26.97 -28.26 -15.54
N ILE A 297 -28.15 -28.05 -16.13
CA ILE A 297 -28.89 -26.78 -16.01
C ILE A 297 -29.35 -26.53 -14.56
N GLN A 298 -29.72 -27.57 -13.82
CA GLN A 298 -30.12 -27.44 -12.42
C GLN A 298 -28.95 -27.02 -11.52
N LYS A 299 -27.73 -27.46 -11.83
CA LYS A 299 -26.52 -27.13 -11.07
C LYS A 299 -25.96 -25.75 -11.39
N LEU A 300 -26.38 -25.13 -12.50
CA LEU A 300 -25.95 -23.79 -12.87
C LEU A 300 -26.39 -22.75 -11.83
N PRO A 301 -25.53 -21.77 -11.49
CA PRO A 301 -25.95 -20.63 -10.69
C PRO A 301 -26.99 -19.78 -11.43
N ALA A 302 -27.65 -18.88 -10.71
CA ALA A 302 -28.53 -17.87 -11.28
C ALA A 302 -27.82 -17.07 -12.38
N LEU A 303 -28.45 -16.96 -13.54
CA LEU A 303 -28.00 -16.12 -14.65
C LEU A 303 -28.57 -14.71 -14.49
N ASP A 304 -28.11 -13.80 -15.34
CA ASP A 304 -28.52 -12.40 -15.27
C ASP A 304 -29.63 -12.07 -16.26
N GLY A 305 -30.64 -11.33 -15.79
CA GLY A 305 -31.70 -10.76 -16.62
C GLY A 305 -32.48 -11.81 -17.42
N ASN A 306 -32.57 -11.60 -18.74
CA ASN A 306 -33.38 -12.43 -19.64
C ASN A 306 -32.87 -13.88 -19.75
N LEU A 307 -31.57 -14.11 -19.55
CA LEU A 307 -31.00 -15.46 -19.64
C LEU A 307 -31.53 -16.37 -18.52
N GLU A 308 -31.79 -15.82 -17.33
CA GLU A 308 -32.39 -16.60 -16.24
C GLU A 308 -33.82 -17.03 -16.56
N ILE A 309 -34.59 -16.16 -17.19
CA ILE A 309 -35.95 -16.47 -17.63
C ILE A 309 -35.91 -17.60 -18.65
N GLN A 310 -35.00 -17.53 -19.63
CA GLN A 310 -34.80 -18.59 -20.62
C GLN A 310 -34.36 -19.90 -19.98
N ARG A 311 -33.45 -19.85 -19.00
CA ARG A 311 -33.00 -21.03 -18.24
C ARG A 311 -34.16 -21.71 -17.51
N GLN A 312 -35.00 -20.93 -16.83
CA GLN A 312 -36.16 -21.47 -16.10
C GLN A 312 -37.19 -22.11 -17.04
N GLN A 313 -37.50 -21.46 -18.17
CA GLN A 313 -38.39 -22.03 -19.19
C GLN A 313 -37.83 -23.33 -19.78
N ARG A 314 -36.52 -23.39 -20.05
CA ARG A 314 -35.86 -24.60 -20.54
C ARG A 314 -35.95 -25.74 -19.53
N LEU A 315 -35.72 -25.42 -18.26
CA LEU A 315 -35.81 -26.41 -17.19
C LEU A 315 -37.23 -26.96 -17.04
N GLU A 316 -38.24 -26.11 -17.14
CA GLU A 316 -39.65 -26.52 -17.14
C GLU A 316 -39.95 -27.47 -18.32
N HIS A 317 -39.47 -27.16 -19.53
CA HIS A 317 -39.64 -28.02 -20.69
C HIS A 317 -38.99 -29.40 -20.49
N LEU A 318 -37.76 -29.45 -19.97
CA LEU A 318 -37.06 -30.70 -19.68
C LEU A 318 -37.77 -31.53 -18.59
N LEU A 319 -38.32 -30.90 -17.56
CA LEU A 319 -39.12 -31.60 -16.54
C LEU A 319 -40.40 -32.22 -17.12
N GLN A 320 -41.07 -31.55 -18.05
CA GLN A 320 -42.21 -32.12 -18.77
C GLN A 320 -41.79 -33.32 -19.61
N MET A 321 -40.62 -33.26 -20.25
CA MET A 321 -40.06 -34.37 -21.02
C MET A 321 -39.68 -35.57 -20.14
N GLU A 322 -39.09 -35.33 -18.97
CA GLU A 322 -38.79 -36.37 -17.98
C GLU A 322 -40.06 -37.06 -17.48
N ALA A 323 -41.09 -36.31 -17.13
CA ALA A 323 -42.37 -36.87 -16.70
C ALA A 323 -43.02 -37.73 -17.79
N TRP A 324 -42.98 -37.26 -19.04
CA TRP A 324 -43.42 -38.03 -20.20
C TRP A 324 -42.59 -39.31 -20.37
N TRP A 325 -41.27 -39.24 -20.21
CA TRP A 325 -40.39 -40.39 -20.31
C TRP A 325 -40.67 -41.46 -19.26
N GLN A 326 -40.88 -41.07 -18.01
CA GLN A 326 -41.20 -42.00 -16.92
C GLN A 326 -42.50 -42.78 -17.23
N GLN A 327 -43.52 -42.08 -17.75
CA GLN A 327 -44.75 -42.72 -18.21
C GLN A 327 -44.49 -43.69 -19.38
N TRP A 328 -43.63 -43.30 -20.33
CA TRP A 328 -43.26 -44.13 -21.47
C TRP A 328 -42.59 -45.43 -21.04
N GLN A 329 -41.63 -45.34 -20.10
CA GLN A 329 -40.92 -46.50 -19.56
C GLN A 329 -41.88 -47.51 -18.90
N VAL A 330 -42.91 -47.03 -18.19
CA VAL A 330 -43.91 -47.91 -17.55
C VAL A 330 -44.72 -48.70 -18.60
N ILE A 331 -45.19 -48.02 -19.65
CA ILE A 331 -45.96 -48.68 -20.72
C ILE A 331 -45.07 -49.64 -21.52
N HIS A 332 -43.85 -49.21 -21.85
CA HIS A 332 -42.88 -50.00 -22.60
C HIS A 332 -42.41 -51.25 -21.82
N ALA A 333 -42.14 -51.14 -20.53
CA ALA A 333 -41.79 -52.28 -19.69
C ALA A 333 -42.93 -53.31 -19.59
N ARG A 334 -44.18 -52.85 -19.51
CA ARG A 334 -45.36 -53.72 -19.53
C ARG A 334 -45.47 -54.50 -20.85
N LEU A 335 -45.24 -53.85 -22.00
CA LEU A 335 -45.20 -54.52 -23.31
C LEU A 335 -44.17 -55.66 -23.39
N ALA A 336 -43.02 -55.50 -22.74
CA ALA A 336 -41.94 -56.49 -22.75
C ALA A 336 -42.25 -57.79 -21.96
N VAL A 337 -43.22 -57.74 -21.03
CA VAL A 337 -43.56 -58.85 -20.12
C VAL A 337 -44.92 -59.48 -20.45
N GLN A 338 -45.71 -58.89 -21.36
CA GLN A 338 -47.10 -59.29 -21.61
C GLN A 338 -47.25 -60.39 -22.66
N ASP A 339 -47.76 -61.55 -22.27
CA ASP A 339 -48.00 -62.67 -23.20
C ASP A 339 -49.35 -62.59 -23.93
N SER A 340 -50.36 -61.89 -23.38
CA SER A 340 -51.69 -61.77 -23.99
C SER A 340 -51.70 -60.86 -25.23
N PRO A 341 -52.21 -61.32 -26.39
CA PRO A 341 -52.34 -60.51 -27.59
C PRO A 341 -53.22 -59.26 -27.40
N ALA A 342 -54.30 -59.37 -26.62
CA ALA A 342 -55.23 -58.25 -26.39
C ALA A 342 -54.60 -57.14 -25.54
N GLU A 343 -53.85 -57.52 -24.51
CA GLU A 343 -53.18 -56.56 -23.62
C GLU A 343 -51.96 -55.92 -24.29
N ARG A 344 -51.26 -56.65 -25.19
CA ARG A 344 -50.23 -56.06 -26.07
C ARG A 344 -50.83 -55.01 -27.01
N LEU A 345 -51.96 -55.30 -27.65
CA LEU A 345 -52.64 -54.35 -28.55
C LEU A 345 -53.08 -53.08 -27.80
N GLN A 346 -53.60 -53.24 -26.57
CA GLN A 346 -53.95 -52.12 -25.70
C GLN A 346 -52.71 -51.25 -25.37
N ALA A 347 -51.60 -51.86 -24.99
CA ALA A 347 -50.38 -51.12 -24.65
C ALA A 347 -49.75 -50.43 -25.88
N TYR A 348 -49.83 -51.00 -27.09
CA TYR A 348 -49.49 -50.29 -28.34
C TYR A 348 -50.38 -49.06 -28.56
N GLY A 349 -51.68 -49.16 -28.26
CA GLY A 349 -52.61 -48.04 -28.30
C GLY A 349 -52.25 -46.92 -27.31
N GLU A 350 -51.87 -47.30 -26.09
CA GLU A 350 -51.42 -46.37 -25.06
C GLU A 350 -50.10 -45.66 -25.46
N LEU A 351 -49.10 -46.40 -25.97
CA LEU A 351 -47.86 -45.80 -26.51
C LEU A 351 -48.14 -44.85 -27.67
N ARG A 352 -49.04 -45.20 -28.60
CA ARG A 352 -49.39 -44.35 -29.73
C ARG A 352 -50.06 -43.05 -29.27
N HIS A 353 -50.95 -43.13 -28.28
CA HIS A 353 -51.54 -41.94 -27.67
C HIS A 353 -50.46 -41.08 -26.99
N GLN A 354 -49.53 -41.70 -26.28
CA GLN A 354 -48.48 -41.01 -25.55
C GLN A 354 -47.46 -40.32 -26.46
N LEU A 355 -47.07 -40.94 -27.57
CA LEU A 355 -46.20 -40.31 -28.58
C LEU A 355 -46.88 -39.10 -29.22
N ARG A 356 -48.20 -39.17 -29.49
CA ARG A 356 -48.96 -38.01 -30.02
C ARG A 356 -49.07 -36.85 -29.05
N GLN A 357 -49.06 -37.14 -27.75
CA GLN A 357 -49.11 -36.15 -26.66
C GLN A 357 -47.71 -35.74 -26.17
N ALA A 358 -46.64 -36.19 -26.84
CA ALA A 358 -45.29 -35.93 -26.39
C ALA A 358 -44.95 -34.43 -26.47
N PRO A 359 -44.20 -33.88 -25.50
CA PRO A 359 -43.72 -32.50 -25.53
C PRO A 359 -42.55 -32.29 -26.54
N LEU A 360 -42.44 -33.15 -27.54
CA LEU A 360 -41.38 -33.20 -28.55
C LEU A 360 -41.90 -33.82 -29.86
N ASN A 361 -41.13 -33.65 -30.94
CA ASN A 361 -41.45 -34.30 -32.21
C ASN A 361 -41.13 -35.80 -32.15
N THR A 362 -42.17 -36.63 -32.22
CA THR A 362 -42.08 -38.10 -32.17
C THR A 362 -42.46 -38.75 -33.49
N SER A 363 -42.48 -37.99 -34.60
CA SER A 363 -43.00 -38.48 -35.89
C SER A 363 -42.31 -39.74 -36.39
N HIS A 364 -40.98 -39.86 -36.24
CA HIS A 364 -40.24 -41.05 -36.64
C HIS A 364 -40.56 -42.26 -35.75
N ALA A 365 -40.60 -42.04 -34.43
CA ALA A 365 -40.99 -43.07 -33.46
C ALA A 365 -42.45 -43.55 -33.64
N LEU A 366 -43.38 -42.65 -33.98
CA LEU A 366 -44.76 -42.96 -34.32
C LEU A 366 -44.85 -43.86 -35.57
N LEU A 367 -44.11 -43.51 -36.63
CA LEU A 367 -44.08 -44.31 -37.86
C LEU A 367 -43.54 -45.72 -37.61
N GLN A 368 -42.48 -45.84 -36.79
CA GLN A 368 -41.91 -47.13 -36.42
C GLN A 368 -42.86 -47.96 -35.54
N LEU A 369 -43.53 -47.35 -34.56
CA LEU A 369 -44.52 -48.03 -33.72
C LEU A 369 -45.70 -48.55 -34.56
N GLU A 370 -46.19 -47.76 -35.52
CA GLU A 370 -47.26 -48.16 -36.43
C GLU A 370 -46.87 -49.36 -37.31
N ALA A 371 -45.59 -49.46 -37.72
CA ALA A 371 -45.06 -50.61 -38.45
C ALA A 371 -44.95 -51.89 -37.59
N MET A 372 -44.77 -51.75 -36.27
CA MET A 372 -44.62 -52.86 -35.32
C MET A 372 -45.96 -53.32 -34.70
N THR A 373 -47.04 -52.56 -34.89
CA THR A 373 -48.34 -52.87 -34.30
C THR A 373 -48.95 -54.10 -35.00
N PRO A 374 -49.28 -55.20 -34.30
CA PRO A 374 -49.86 -56.38 -34.94
C PRO A 374 -51.23 -56.07 -35.55
N ALA A 375 -51.48 -56.59 -36.77
CA ALA A 375 -52.77 -56.45 -37.42
C ALA A 375 -53.88 -57.11 -36.58
N PRO A 376 -55.09 -56.52 -36.47
CA PRO A 376 -56.17 -57.15 -35.74
C PRO A 376 -56.49 -58.51 -36.36
N GLU A 377 -56.51 -59.57 -35.54
CA GLU A 377 -56.96 -60.89 -35.99
C GLU A 377 -58.37 -60.76 -36.58
N PRO A 378 -58.66 -61.38 -37.74
CA PRO A 378 -59.97 -61.30 -38.35
C PRO A 378 -61.00 -61.94 -37.41
N VAL A 379 -61.92 -61.12 -36.93
CA VAL A 379 -63.08 -61.57 -36.16
C VAL A 379 -63.93 -62.44 -37.08
N HIS A 380 -63.94 -63.76 -36.86
CA HIS A 380 -64.96 -64.64 -37.45
C HIS A 380 -66.32 -64.27 -36.82
N VAL A 381 -67.08 -63.42 -37.51
CA VAL A 381 -68.47 -63.12 -37.16
C VAL A 381 -69.33 -64.27 -37.70
N ASP A 382 -69.84 -65.09 -36.79
CA ASP A 382 -70.78 -66.18 -37.10
C ASP A 382 -72.19 -65.58 -37.30
N LEU A 383 -72.64 -65.49 -38.55
CA LEU A 383 -73.96 -64.97 -38.94
C LEU A 383 -74.97 -66.12 -39.02
N ARG A 384 -75.94 -66.22 -38.09
CA ARG A 384 -77.22 -66.91 -38.33
C ARG A 384 -78.42 -66.29 -37.59
N ALA A 385 -79.56 -66.34 -38.32
CA ALA A 385 -80.95 -65.93 -38.04
C ALA A 385 -81.22 -64.41 -38.16
N GLY A 386 -81.98 -63.87 -39.13
CA GLY A 386 -83.31 -64.25 -39.64
C GLY A 386 -84.37 -63.62 -38.71
N GLU A 387 -85.17 -62.61 -39.06
CA GLU A 387 -86.21 -62.54 -40.10
C GLU A 387 -86.75 -61.10 -40.32
N ALA A 388 -87.18 -60.84 -41.57
CA ALA A 388 -88.31 -60.04 -42.08
C ALA A 388 -88.64 -58.60 -41.60
N LEU A 389 -88.55 -57.67 -42.58
CA LEU A 389 -89.26 -56.38 -42.68
C LEU A 389 -90.79 -56.56 -42.89
N PRO A 390 -91.62 -55.53 -42.64
CA PRO A 390 -92.09 -54.72 -43.78
C PRO A 390 -92.16 -53.21 -43.54
N GLU A 391 -92.39 -52.55 -44.67
CA GLU A 391 -92.18 -51.15 -45.06
C GLU A 391 -93.42 -50.24 -44.86
N GLN A 392 -93.22 -48.90 -45.00
CA GLN A 392 -94.21 -47.82 -45.27
C GLN A 392 -94.93 -47.19 -44.04
N THR A 393 -95.15 -45.87 -43.83
CA THR A 393 -95.13 -44.64 -44.66
C THR A 393 -95.20 -43.33 -43.81
N LYS A 394 -94.66 -42.22 -44.36
CA LYS A 394 -95.09 -40.78 -44.31
C LYS A 394 -94.98 -39.92 -43.00
N LYS A 395 -93.99 -38.99 -43.00
CA LYS A 395 -94.02 -37.48 -42.97
C LYS A 395 -94.96 -36.71 -41.97
N PRO A 396 -94.73 -35.38 -41.70
CA PRO A 396 -93.51 -34.62 -41.38
C PRO A 396 -93.71 -33.46 -40.32
N THR A 397 -92.62 -32.74 -40.02
CA THR A 397 -92.53 -31.30 -39.63
C THR A 397 -93.14 -30.77 -38.32
N LYS A 398 -92.30 -30.10 -37.53
CA LYS A 398 -92.57 -28.73 -37.06
C LYS A 398 -91.26 -27.96 -36.81
N GLN A 399 -91.04 -26.97 -37.67
CA GLN A 399 -90.24 -25.78 -37.37
C GLN A 399 -90.83 -25.05 -36.16
N LYS A 400 -89.98 -24.43 -35.34
CA LYS A 400 -90.28 -23.08 -34.83
C LYS A 400 -88.97 -22.33 -34.59
N ASN A 401 -88.82 -21.30 -35.41
CA ASN A 401 -87.79 -20.27 -35.38
C ASN A 401 -88.35 -19.05 -34.63
N LYS A 402 -87.42 -18.19 -34.16
CA LYS A 402 -87.56 -16.78 -33.73
C LYS A 402 -88.09 -16.53 -32.31
N LYS A 403 -87.26 -15.91 -31.46
CA LYS A 403 -86.87 -14.50 -31.58
C LYS A 403 -85.43 -14.29 -31.13
#